data_AF-A0A392PJJ2-F1
#
_entry.id   AF-A0A392PJJ2-F1
#
_cell.length_a   1.000
_cell.length_b   1.000
_cell.length_c   1.000
_cell.angle_alpha   90.00
_cell.angle_beta   90.00
_cell.angle_gamma   90.00
#
_symmetry.space_group_name_H-M   'P 1'
#
loop_
_entity.id
_entity.type
_entity.pdbx_description
1 polymer ?
#
loop_
_entity_poly.entity_id
_entity_poly.type
_entity_poly.pdbx_seq_one_letter_code
_entity_poly.pdbx_strand_id
1 'polypeptide(L)'
;MIEYANCLLSWELRVIGWEVSYGAEFVPSSEGSYTVIIQKTRKVGSSEEPVLCNNYKIGEPGKVVLTIDNSSSKKKKLLYRLKTKPSTSD
;
A
#
# COMPACT_ATOMS: atom_id res chain seq x y z
N MET A 1 -10.13 -8.23 1.57
CA MET A 1 -9.38 -7.80 2.76
C MET A 1 -8.50 -8.98 3.14
N ILE A 2 -7.18 -8.83 3.12
CA ILE A 2 -6.27 -9.92 3.50
C ILE A 2 -5.65 -9.51 4.83
N GLU A 3 -5.82 -10.36 5.84
CA GLU A 3 -5.18 -10.21 7.14
C GLU A 3 -3.78 -10.79 7.10
N TYR A 4 -2.82 -10.10 7.70
CA TYR A 4 -1.43 -10.49 7.74
C TYR A 4 -0.94 -10.52 9.19
N ALA A 5 -0.12 -11.51 9.53
CA ALA A 5 0.60 -11.58 10.79
C ALA A 5 1.99 -12.16 10.53
N ASN A 6 3.01 -11.62 11.20
CA ASN A 6 4.41 -12.07 11.12
C ASN A 6 4.90 -12.28 9.68
N CYS A 7 4.79 -11.24 8.86
CA CYS A 7 5.23 -11.30 7.47
C CYS A 7 5.80 -9.97 6.97
N LEU A 8 6.69 -10.04 5.99
CA LEU A 8 7.07 -8.91 5.17
C LEU A 8 6.13 -8.84 3.97
N LEU A 9 5.27 -7.83 3.96
CA LEU A 9 4.44 -7.52 2.80
C LEU A 9 5.23 -6.62 1.85
N SER A 10 5.23 -6.92 0.56
CA SER A 10 5.81 -6.08 -0.49
C SER A 10 4.78 -5.89 -1.59
N TRP A 11 4.63 -4.68 -2.09
CA TRP A 11 3.73 -4.37 -3.18
C TRP A 11 4.34 -3.44 -4.20
N GLU A 12 3.83 -3.59 -5.41
CA GLU A 12 4.16 -2.76 -6.55
C GLU A 12 2.85 -2.28 -7.18
N LEU A 13 2.78 -1.00 -7.51
CA LEU A 13 1.61 -0.37 -8.11
C LEU A 13 2.02 0.41 -9.35
N ARG A 14 1.24 0.27 -10.42
CA ARG A 14 1.42 1.02 -11.66
C ARG A 14 0.09 1.60 -12.12
N VAL A 15 0.08 2.91 -12.35
CA VAL A 15 -1.12 3.65 -12.77
C VAL A 15 -0.98 4.02 -14.23
N ILE A 16 -1.81 3.44 -15.09
CA ILE A 16 -1.91 3.80 -16.51
C ILE A 16 -2.90 4.96 -16.63
N GLY A 17 -2.42 6.08 -17.17
CA GLY A 17 -3.19 7.32 -17.32
C GLY A 17 -2.81 8.42 -16.30
N TRP A 18 -1.94 8.11 -15.33
CA TRP A 18 -1.28 9.02 -14.37
C TRP A 18 -2.16 10.04 -13.62
N GLU A 19 -1.57 10.85 -12.73
CA GLU A 19 -2.22 11.81 -11.83
C GLU A 19 -3.23 11.19 -10.85
N VAL A 20 -2.76 10.40 -9.91
CA VAL A 20 -3.58 9.94 -8.77
C VAL A 20 -2.91 10.33 -7.47
N SER A 21 -3.69 10.43 -6.39
CA SER A 21 -3.11 10.50 -5.06
C SER A 21 -2.95 9.09 -4.51
N TYR A 22 -1.75 8.76 -4.05
CA TYR A 22 -1.43 7.46 -3.47
C TYR A 22 -1.03 7.62 -2.01
N GLY A 23 -1.58 6.78 -1.14
CA GLY A 23 -1.19 6.63 0.27
C GLY A 23 -1.22 5.16 0.69
N ALA A 24 -0.49 4.84 1.76
CA ALA A 24 -0.49 3.50 2.34
C ALA A 24 -0.45 3.55 3.87
N GLU A 25 -1.28 2.73 4.50
CA GLU A 25 -1.47 2.70 5.94
C GLU A 25 -1.57 1.26 6.44
N PHE A 26 -1.05 0.98 7.63
CA PHE A 26 -1.30 -0.26 8.34
C PHE A 26 -2.29 0.00 9.46
N VAL A 27 -3.36 -0.80 9.48
CA VAL A 27 -4.41 -0.74 10.49
C VAL A 27 -4.33 -2.05 11.29
N PRO A 28 -3.80 -2.02 12.52
CA PRO A 28 -3.80 -3.17 13.41
C PRO A 28 -5.23 -3.65 13.70
N SER A 29 -5.41 -4.96 13.90
CA SER A 29 -6.69 -5.53 14.32
C SER A 29 -6.93 -5.40 15.83
N SER A 30 -5.88 -5.13 16.61
CA SER A 30 -6.00 -4.94 18.06
C SER A 30 -6.79 -3.67 18.39
N GLU A 31 -7.74 -3.80 19.32
CA GLU A 31 -8.52 -2.68 19.83
C GLU A 31 -7.59 -1.67 20.55
N GLY A 32 -7.82 -0.37 20.33
CA GLY A 32 -7.01 0.70 20.92
C GLY A 32 -5.66 0.97 20.24
N SER A 33 -5.27 0.19 19.22
CA SER A 33 -4.03 0.42 18.47
C SER A 33 -4.15 1.56 17.45
N TYR A 34 -3.03 2.21 17.16
CA TYR A 34 -2.96 3.32 16.20
C TYR A 34 -2.74 2.82 14.77
N THR A 35 -3.34 3.53 13.80
CA THR A 35 -3.01 3.35 12.38
C THR A 35 -1.61 3.89 12.11
N VAL A 36 -0.77 3.09 11.45
CA VAL A 36 0.59 3.47 11.07
C VAL A 36 0.59 3.96 9.63
N ILE A 37 1.01 5.20 9.40
CA ILE A 37 1.18 5.75 8.06
C ILE A 37 2.47 5.18 7.46
N ILE A 38 2.35 4.23 6.54
CA ILE A 38 3.49 3.64 5.83
C ILE A 38 3.99 4.61 4.75
N GLN A 39 3.06 5.20 4.01
CA GLN A 39 3.32 6.22 3.00
C GLN A 39 2.29 7.33 3.15
N LYS A 40 2.76 8.53 3.46
CA LYS A 40 1.91 9.72 3.45
C LYS A 40 1.31 9.92 2.06
N THR A 41 0.01 10.21 2.02
CA THR A 41 -0.70 10.48 0.78
C THR A 41 -0.03 11.60 0.00
N ARG A 42 0.36 11.32 -1.24
CA ARG A 42 0.93 12.30 -2.17
C ARG A 42 0.37 12.12 -3.57
N LYS A 43 0.37 13.20 -4.35
CA LYS A 43 0.08 13.13 -5.79
C LYS A 43 1.22 12.42 -6.49
N VAL A 44 0.87 11.56 -7.43
CA VAL A 44 1.80 10.80 -8.27
C VAL A 44 1.52 11.18 -9.72
N GLY A 45 2.44 11.97 -10.28
CA GLY A 45 2.37 12.48 -11.65
C GLY A 45 3.07 11.57 -12.67
N SER A 46 2.88 11.84 -13.96
CA SER A 46 3.49 11.07 -15.05
C SER A 46 5.02 11.16 -15.13
N SER A 47 5.62 12.13 -14.44
CA SER A 47 7.07 12.31 -14.32
C SER A 47 7.68 11.51 -13.17
N GLU A 48 6.87 10.96 -12.26
CA GLU A 48 7.35 10.10 -11.18
C GLU A 48 7.56 8.67 -11.67
N GLU A 49 8.41 7.91 -10.98
CA GLU A 49 8.82 6.55 -11.35
C GLU A 49 7.63 5.69 -11.81
N PRO A 50 7.79 4.91 -12.91
CA PRO A 50 6.70 4.19 -13.57
C PRO A 50 5.97 3.16 -12.70
N VAL A 51 6.54 2.81 -11.54
CA VAL A 51 6.04 1.81 -10.60
C VAL A 51 6.33 2.28 -9.18
N LEU A 52 5.30 2.35 -8.34
CA LEU A 52 5.43 2.62 -6.90
C LEU A 52 5.67 1.30 -6.18
N CYS A 53 6.86 1.14 -5.60
CA CYS A 53 7.25 -0.06 -4.87
C CYS A 53 7.37 0.28 -3.38
N ASN A 54 6.75 -0.50 -2.51
CA ASN A 54 6.94 -0.35 -1.06
C ASN A 54 6.83 -1.71 -0.34
N ASN A 55 7.37 -1.80 0.86
CA ASN A 55 7.26 -2.97 1.71
C ASN A 55 7.05 -2.55 3.17
N TYR A 56 6.43 -3.44 3.94
CA TYR A 56 6.14 -3.20 5.34
C TYR A 56 6.23 -4.50 6.13
N LYS A 57 6.99 -4.47 7.24
CA LYS A 57 7.10 -5.60 8.16
C LYS A 57 5.91 -5.56 9.11
N ILE A 58 5.06 -6.57 9.02
CA ILE A 58 3.85 -6.72 9.82
C ILE A 58 4.18 -7.61 11.02
N GLY A 59 4.28 -6.99 12.20
CA GLY A 59 4.60 -7.68 13.46
C GLY A 59 3.37 -8.13 14.27
N GLU A 60 2.18 -7.68 13.90
CA GLU A 60 0.93 -8.02 14.58
C GLU A 60 -0.19 -8.24 13.56
N PRO A 61 -1.28 -8.95 13.93
CA PRO A 61 -2.44 -9.10 13.06
C PRO A 61 -3.02 -7.74 12.66
N GLY A 62 -3.20 -7.55 11.36
CA GLY A 62 -3.80 -6.33 10.82
C GLY A 62 -3.91 -6.35 9.31
N LYS A 63 -4.21 -5.18 8.74
CA LYS A 63 -4.35 -4.99 7.30
C LYS A 63 -3.53 -3.81 6.81
N VAL A 64 -2.99 -3.94 5.60
CA VAL A 64 -2.41 -2.82 4.86
C VAL A 64 -3.47 -2.28 3.89
N VAL A 65 -3.76 -0.99 4.00
CA VAL A 65 -4.71 -0.25 3.17
C VAL A 65 -3.91 0.58 2.17
N LEU A 66 -4.10 0.31 0.88
CA LEU A 66 -3.54 1.08 -0.22
C LEU A 66 -4.63 1.97 -0.78
N THR A 67 -4.45 3.28 -0.66
CA THR A 67 -5.42 4.28 -1.12
C THR A 67 -4.94 4.86 -2.44
N ILE A 68 -5.77 4.74 -3.48
CA ILE A 68 -5.55 5.33 -4.80
C ILE A 68 -6.76 6.21 -5.11
N ASP A 69 -6.59 7.52 -5.00
CA ASP A 69 -7.63 8.49 -5.29
C ASP A 69 -7.43 9.08 -6.69
N ASN A 70 -8.46 8.97 -7.52
CA ASN A 70 -8.50 9.55 -8.85
C ASN A 70 -9.31 10.84 -8.83
N SER A 71 -8.61 11.97 -8.73
CA SER A 71 -9.22 13.30 -8.78
C SER A 71 -9.76 13.70 -10.16
N SER A 72 -9.60 12.85 -11.18
CA SER A 72 -10.09 13.09 -12.55
C SER A 72 -11.27 12.19 -12.90
N SER A 73 -12.16 12.66 -13.79
CA SER A 73 -13.25 11.84 -14.33
C SER A 73 -12.79 10.84 -15.41
N LYS A 74 -11.53 10.89 -15.82
CA LYS A 74 -10.96 9.96 -16.81
C LYS A 74 -10.75 8.59 -16.17
N LYS A 75 -11.17 7.54 -16.87
CA LYS A 75 -10.89 6.16 -16.46
C LYS A 75 -9.37 5.91 -16.50
N LYS A 76 -8.84 5.35 -15.41
CA LYS A 76 -7.44 4.95 -15.27
C LYS A 76 -7.37 3.45 -15.01
N LYS A 77 -6.31 2.79 -15.47
CA LYS A 77 -6.07 1.38 -15.15
C LYS A 77 -5.00 1.30 -14.07
N LEU A 78 -5.26 0.53 -13.02
CA LEU A 78 -4.29 0.21 -11.98
C LEU A 78 -3.84 -1.23 -12.16
N LEU A 79 -2.53 -1.44 -12.18
CA LEU A 79 -1.91 -2.75 -12.07
C LEU A 79 -1.24 -2.82 -10.71
N TYR A 80 -1.42 -3.93 -10.02
CA TYR A 80 -0.79 -4.16 -8.73
C TYR A 80 -0.21 -5.57 -8.66
N ARG A 81 0.86 -5.71 -7.89
CA ARG A 81 1.44 -6.98 -7.51
C ARG A 81 1.68 -6.96 -6.02
N LEU A 82 1.25 -8.01 -5.34
CA LEU A 82 1.43 -8.19 -3.91
C LEU A 82 2.22 -9.46 -3.65
N LYS A 83 3.16 -9.39 -2.72
CA LYS A 83 3.96 -10.53 -2.29
C LYS A 83 4.10 -10.51 -0.78
N THR A 84 3.85 -11.63 -0.15
CA THR A 84 4.18 -11.86 1.26
C THR A 84 5.39 -12.77 1.36
N LYS A 85 6.23 -12.52 2.36
CA LYS A 85 7.23 -13.46 2.85
C LYS A 85 7.00 -13.66 4.35
N PRO A 86 6.97 -14.89 4.87
CA PRO A 86 6.97 -15.10 6.31
C PRO A 86 8.16 -14.37 6.93
N SER A 87 7.96 -13.66 8.04
CA SER A 87 9.10 -13.19 8.81
C SER A 87 9.53 -14.33 9.72
N THR A 88 10.70 -14.91 9.46
CA THR A 88 11.37 -15.78 10.43
C THR A 88 11.79 -14.88 11.59
N SER A 89 11.00 -14.88 12.65
CA SER A 89 11.48 -14.52 13.98
C SER A 89 12.43 -15.64 14.42
N ASP A 90 13.72 -15.33 14.55
CA ASP A 90 14.66 -16.11 15.36
C ASP A 90 14.24 -16.10 16.83
#